data_AF-A0A8B8PR17-F1
#
_entry.id   AF-A0A8B8PR17-F1
#
_cell.length_a   1.000
_cell.length_b   1.000
_cell.length_c   1.000
_cell.angle_alpha   90.00
_cell.angle_beta   90.00
_cell.angle_gamma   90.00
#
_symmetry.space_group_name_H-M   'P 1'
#
loop_
_entity.id
_entity.type
_entity.pdbx_description
1 polymer ?
#
loop_
_entity_poly.entity_id
_entity_poly.type
_entity_poly.pdbx_seq_one_letter_code
_entity_poly.pdbx_strand_id
1 'polypeptide(L)'
;MVGPERPQYVLFGSSIVQFSFSNGGWGASLADLYARKADIILRGYSGWNSRGALEVLEKVFPKQSLSDCTRVIFLSAPPVNEEKIRESFSGKFQDIRRTNHACHVYSEACLELCREMNVKAVDLWTAIQKRDDWATACFTDGIHFSSEGSKIVVEEISRVLKEADWEPSLYWESMPTEFGEDSPC
;
A
#
# COMPACT_ATOMS: atom_id res chain seq x y z
N MET A 1 21.21 11.85 3.90
CA MET A 1 21.24 10.65 3.05
C MET A 1 22.58 9.97 3.31
N VAL A 2 22.59 8.67 3.62
CA VAL A 2 23.82 7.91 3.87
C VAL A 2 23.99 6.95 2.70
N GLY A 3 25.11 7.01 1.97
CA GLY A 3 25.43 6.10 0.88
C GLY A 3 24.85 6.46 -0.50
N PRO A 4 25.15 5.66 -1.54
CA PRO A 4 24.56 5.80 -2.87
C PRO A 4 23.03 5.68 -2.80
N GLU A 5 22.33 6.45 -3.61
CA GLU A 5 20.87 6.53 -3.55
C GLU A 5 20.23 5.31 -4.22
N ARG A 6 19.60 4.44 -3.42
CA ARG A 6 18.73 3.38 -3.92
C ARG A 6 17.39 3.97 -4.38
N PRO A 7 16.66 3.30 -5.30
CA PRO A 7 15.26 3.63 -5.56
C PRO A 7 14.45 3.64 -4.26
N GLN A 8 13.50 4.57 -4.16
CA GLN A 8 12.65 4.74 -2.99
C GLN A 8 11.20 4.40 -3.31
N TYR A 9 10.60 3.56 -2.47
CA TYR A 9 9.15 3.30 -2.48
C TYR A 9 8.52 4.07 -1.34
N VAL A 10 7.79 5.12 -1.65
CA VAL A 10 7.07 5.89 -0.63
C VAL A 10 5.67 5.32 -0.47
N LEU A 11 5.40 4.70 0.68
CA LEU A 11 4.07 4.23 1.05
C LEU A 11 3.30 5.40 1.64
N PHE A 12 2.38 5.99 0.88
CA PHE A 12 1.61 7.16 1.28
C PHE A 12 0.13 6.84 1.44
N GLY A 13 -0.46 7.20 2.57
CA GLY A 13 -1.89 6.98 2.80
C GLY A 13 -2.32 7.17 4.24
N SER A 14 -3.38 6.47 4.64
CA SER A 14 -4.03 6.63 5.94
C SER A 14 -3.52 5.61 6.98
N SER A 15 -4.39 5.13 7.88
CA SER A 15 -4.03 4.20 8.96
C SER A 15 -3.57 2.83 8.46
N ILE A 16 -4.13 2.33 7.35
CA ILE A 16 -3.70 1.05 6.73
C ILE A 16 -2.23 1.12 6.30
N VAL A 17 -1.80 2.30 5.80
CA VAL A 17 -0.40 2.55 5.49
C VAL A 17 0.40 2.77 6.76
N GLN A 18 -0.09 3.57 7.73
CA GLN A 18 0.63 3.85 8.98
C GLN A 18 0.99 2.57 9.74
N PHE A 19 0.10 1.58 9.76
CA PHE A 19 0.31 0.32 10.45
C PHE A 19 0.96 -0.76 9.58
N SER A 20 1.37 -0.45 8.34
CA SER A 20 1.98 -1.43 7.42
C SER A 20 3.32 -1.98 7.89
N PHE A 21 4.01 -1.29 8.81
CA PHE A 21 5.26 -1.75 9.44
C PHE A 21 5.05 -2.48 10.78
N SER A 22 3.80 -2.70 11.19
CA SER A 22 3.50 -3.54 12.35
C SER A 22 3.97 -4.98 12.11
N ASN A 23 4.08 -5.78 13.17
CA ASN A 23 4.48 -7.19 13.03
C ASN A 23 3.56 -7.93 12.04
N GLY A 24 4.14 -8.50 10.98
CA GLY A 24 3.41 -9.15 9.89
C GLY A 24 2.74 -8.20 8.88
N GLY A 25 3.01 -6.90 8.97
CA GLY A 25 2.46 -5.89 8.08
C GLY A 25 3.14 -5.85 6.70
N TRP A 26 2.35 -5.51 5.69
CA TRP A 26 2.77 -5.53 4.28
C TRP A 26 3.93 -4.58 3.95
N GLY A 27 4.07 -3.46 4.67
CA GLY A 27 5.18 -2.51 4.48
C GLY A 27 6.50 -3.07 5.01
N ALA A 28 6.47 -3.77 6.16
CA ALA A 28 7.64 -4.49 6.67
C ALA A 28 8.04 -5.64 5.73
N SER A 29 7.06 -6.38 5.19
CA SER A 29 7.32 -7.44 4.21
C SER A 29 7.93 -6.91 2.91
N LEU A 30 7.48 -5.74 2.41
CA LEU A 30 8.15 -5.10 1.27
C LEU A 30 9.58 -4.68 1.61
N ALA A 31 9.83 -4.16 2.82
CA ALA A 31 11.17 -3.78 3.23
C ALA A 31 12.14 -4.96 3.29
N ASP A 32 11.65 -6.12 3.73
CA ASP A 32 12.39 -7.38 3.70
C ASP A 32 12.65 -7.85 2.25
N LEU A 33 11.61 -7.84 1.41
CA LEU A 33 11.69 -8.27 0.00
C LEU A 33 12.67 -7.43 -0.84
N TYR A 34 12.72 -6.12 -0.57
CA TYR A 34 13.60 -5.17 -1.25
C TYR A 34 14.91 -4.91 -0.51
N ALA A 35 15.27 -5.75 0.48
CA ALA A 35 16.52 -5.60 1.21
C ALA A 35 17.71 -5.48 0.25
N ARG A 36 18.52 -4.43 0.44
CA ARG A 36 19.67 -4.07 -0.41
C ARG A 36 19.31 -3.75 -1.87
N LYS A 37 18.06 -3.46 -2.19
CA LYS A 37 17.61 -3.10 -3.55
C LYS A 37 16.90 -1.76 -3.59
N ALA A 38 16.04 -1.50 -2.62
CA ALA A 38 15.28 -0.25 -2.52
C ALA A 38 14.96 0.09 -1.08
N ASP A 39 14.72 1.37 -0.80
CA ASP A 39 14.28 1.82 0.52
C ASP A 39 12.76 1.98 0.55
N ILE A 40 12.11 1.36 1.54
CA ILE A 40 10.66 1.47 1.75
C ILE A 40 10.41 2.56 2.80
N ILE A 41 9.81 3.67 2.38
CA ILE A 41 9.61 4.87 3.18
C ILE A 41 8.15 4.98 3.59
N LEU A 42 7.90 4.96 4.90
CA LEU A 42 6.55 5.11 5.45
C LEU A 42 6.11 6.60 5.52
N ARG A 43 4.95 6.89 4.94
CA ARG A 43 4.21 8.17 5.02
C ARG A 43 2.71 7.91 5.23
N GLY A 44 2.38 7.10 6.24
CA GLY A 44 1.01 6.80 6.63
C GLY A 44 0.51 7.70 7.76
N TYR A 45 -0.73 8.18 7.65
CA TYR A 45 -1.32 9.14 8.58
C TYR A 45 -2.74 8.71 9.00
N SER A 46 -2.86 8.13 10.20
CA SER A 46 -4.13 7.65 10.73
C SER A 46 -5.16 8.77 10.85
N GLY A 47 -6.42 8.47 10.50
CA GLY A 47 -7.53 9.43 10.50
C GLY A 47 -7.63 10.32 9.26
N TRP A 48 -6.68 10.25 8.33
CA TRP A 48 -6.72 11.06 7.11
C TRP A 48 -7.63 10.49 6.02
N ASN A 49 -8.19 11.40 5.22
CA ASN A 49 -8.80 11.11 3.92
C ASN A 49 -8.00 11.80 2.79
N SER A 50 -8.42 11.64 1.54
CA SER A 50 -7.71 12.19 0.38
C SER A 50 -7.60 13.72 0.37
N ARG A 51 -8.50 14.47 1.03
CA ARG A 51 -8.40 15.94 1.15
C ARG A 51 -7.24 16.33 2.06
N GLY A 52 -7.11 15.69 3.22
CA GLY A 52 -5.97 15.92 4.13
C GLY A 52 -4.64 15.49 3.50
N ALA A 53 -4.64 14.39 2.75
CA ALA A 53 -3.47 13.96 1.99
C ALA A 53 -3.05 15.02 0.94
N LEU A 54 -4.01 15.64 0.26
CA LEU A 54 -3.74 16.67 -0.75
C LEU A 54 -3.08 17.93 -0.15
N GLU A 55 -3.47 18.34 1.06
CA GLU A 55 -2.92 19.52 1.74
C GLU A 55 -1.41 19.43 2.02
N VAL A 56 -0.86 18.22 2.09
CA VAL A 56 0.57 18.01 2.36
C VAL A 56 1.31 17.39 1.18
N LEU A 57 0.65 17.18 0.04
CA LEU A 57 1.22 16.45 -1.09
C LEU A 57 2.57 17.05 -1.53
N GLU A 58 2.66 18.37 -1.65
CA GLU A 58 3.91 19.05 -2.04
C GLU A 58 4.99 19.02 -0.96
N LYS A 59 4.61 18.82 0.31
CA LYS A 59 5.56 18.66 1.42
C LYS A 59 6.12 17.24 1.47
N VAL A 60 5.29 16.24 1.14
CA VAL A 60 5.71 14.83 1.11
C VAL A 60 6.46 14.51 -0.18
N PHE A 61 6.04 15.09 -1.31
CA PHE A 61 6.61 14.89 -2.63
C PHE A 61 6.99 16.24 -3.27
N PRO A 62 8.05 16.92 -2.79
CA PRO A 62 8.54 18.13 -3.45
C PRO A 62 8.93 17.79 -4.89
N LYS A 63 8.44 18.56 -5.87
CA LYS A 63 8.65 18.28 -7.30
C LYS A 63 10.13 18.16 -7.67
N GLN A 64 10.99 18.95 -7.03
CA GLN A 64 12.45 18.95 -7.27
C GLN A 64 13.14 17.70 -6.71
N SER A 65 12.47 16.91 -5.88
CA SER A 65 12.97 15.68 -5.28
C SER A 65 12.47 14.42 -5.99
N LEU A 66 11.59 14.56 -6.99
CA LEU A 66 11.10 13.44 -7.78
C LEU A 66 12.01 13.22 -9.00
N SER A 67 12.27 11.96 -9.32
CA SER A 67 12.98 11.61 -10.55
C SER A 67 12.04 11.59 -11.75
N ASP A 68 12.57 11.80 -12.96
CA ASP A 68 11.80 11.67 -14.21
C ASP A 68 11.23 10.26 -14.43
N CYS A 69 11.83 9.26 -13.77
CA CYS A 69 11.37 7.88 -13.78
C CYS A 69 10.40 7.54 -12.62
N THR A 70 9.88 8.53 -11.90
CA THR A 70 8.88 8.30 -10.84
C THR A 70 7.66 7.56 -11.42
N ARG A 71 7.20 6.54 -10.69
CA ARG A 71 6.01 5.75 -11.02
C ARG A 71 5.01 5.84 -9.89
N VAL A 72 3.73 5.75 -10.23
CA VAL A 72 2.63 5.80 -9.27
C VAL A 72 1.80 4.54 -9.41
N ILE A 73 1.49 3.91 -8.27
CA ILE A 73 0.54 2.81 -8.16
C ILE A 73 -0.51 3.22 -7.15
N PHE A 74 -1.78 3.17 -7.52
CA PHE A 74 -2.87 3.33 -6.58
C PHE A 74 -3.26 1.99 -5.97
N LEU A 75 -3.51 1.97 -4.66
CA LEU A 75 -4.18 0.85 -4.00
C LEU A 75 -5.64 1.26 -3.79
N SER A 76 -6.58 0.53 -4.40
CA SER A 76 -8.00 0.83 -4.26
C SER A 76 -8.48 0.63 -2.82
N ALA A 77 -9.65 1.18 -2.48
CA ALA A 77 -10.21 0.99 -1.15
C ALA A 77 -10.48 -0.51 -0.89
N PRO A 78 -9.88 -1.13 0.14
CA PRO A 78 -10.12 -2.54 0.44
C PRO A 78 -11.53 -2.75 1.01
N PRO A 79 -12.03 -4.00 1.04
CA PRO A 79 -13.28 -4.28 1.71
C PRO A 79 -13.12 -4.10 3.22
N VAL A 80 -14.24 -4.02 3.92
CA VAL A 80 -14.27 -3.92 5.38
C VAL A 80 -15.27 -4.91 5.97
N ASN A 81 -14.96 -5.42 7.15
CA ASN A 81 -15.89 -6.25 7.91
C ASN A 81 -16.67 -5.39 8.89
N GLU A 82 -17.87 -4.96 8.49
CA GLU A 82 -18.74 -4.10 9.30
C GLU A 82 -19.14 -4.74 10.64
N GLU A 83 -19.27 -6.06 10.71
CA GLU A 83 -19.60 -6.76 11.96
C GLU A 83 -18.44 -6.66 12.95
N LYS A 84 -17.23 -6.97 12.49
CA LYS A 84 -16.01 -6.90 13.30
C LYS A 84 -15.68 -5.46 13.71
N ILE A 85 -15.99 -4.48 12.88
CA ILE A 85 -15.90 -3.06 13.24
C ILE A 85 -16.85 -2.75 14.40
N ARG A 86 -18.11 -3.17 14.33
CA ARG A 86 -19.10 -2.93 15.40
C ARG A 86 -18.65 -3.54 16.72
N GLU A 87 -18.05 -4.72 16.69
CA GLU A 87 -17.50 -5.40 17.87
C GLU A 87 -16.29 -4.64 18.43
N SER A 88 -15.31 -4.35 17.57
CA SER A 88 -14.02 -3.78 17.95
C SER A 88 -14.12 -2.33 18.42
N PHE A 89 -15.13 -1.59 17.97
CA PHE A 89 -15.32 -0.17 18.26
C PHE A 89 -16.63 0.14 18.99
N SER A 90 -17.21 -0.84 19.70
CA SER A 90 -18.45 -0.65 20.48
C SER A 90 -18.31 0.46 21.55
N GLY A 91 -19.20 1.48 21.52
CA GLY A 91 -19.17 2.65 22.40
C GLY A 91 -19.49 3.98 21.69
N LYS A 92 -18.95 5.12 22.18
CA LYS A 92 -19.19 6.52 21.71
C LYS A 92 -18.93 6.81 20.21
N PHE A 93 -18.56 5.81 19.42
CA PHE A 93 -18.25 5.88 17.99
C PHE A 93 -19.32 5.21 17.11
N GLN A 94 -20.59 5.18 17.56
CA GLN A 94 -21.73 4.60 16.83
C GLN A 94 -21.98 5.19 15.44
N ASP A 95 -21.41 6.36 15.13
CA ASP A 95 -21.55 7.03 13.84
C ASP A 95 -20.56 6.46 12.80
N ILE A 96 -20.56 5.13 12.63
CA ILE A 96 -19.70 4.41 11.67
C ILE A 96 -20.16 4.80 10.26
N ARG A 97 -19.54 5.84 9.70
CA ARG A 97 -19.71 6.25 8.29
C ARG A 97 -19.03 5.33 7.27
N ARG A 98 -18.36 4.26 7.72
CA ARG A 98 -17.59 3.35 6.87
C ARG A 98 -18.39 2.07 6.64
N THR A 99 -18.94 1.93 5.44
CA THR A 99 -19.63 0.71 4.99
C THR A 99 -18.83 0.02 3.90
N ASN A 100 -19.00 -1.30 3.78
CA ASN A 100 -18.40 -2.10 2.72
C ASN A 100 -18.90 -1.59 1.37
N HIS A 101 -20.21 -1.30 1.24
CA HIS A 101 -20.76 -0.71 0.01
C HIS A 101 -20.05 0.60 -0.39
N ALA A 102 -19.80 1.52 0.55
CA ALA A 102 -19.09 2.75 0.24
C ALA A 102 -17.64 2.47 -0.20
N CYS A 103 -16.92 1.56 0.47
CA CYS A 103 -15.58 1.15 0.04
C CYS A 103 -15.58 0.61 -1.40
N HIS A 104 -16.60 -0.16 -1.81
CA HIS A 104 -16.73 -0.62 -3.19
C HIS A 104 -16.85 0.54 -4.19
N VAL A 105 -17.74 1.50 -3.91
CA VAL A 105 -17.94 2.67 -4.78
C VAL A 105 -16.64 3.46 -4.95
N TYR A 106 -15.88 3.68 -3.87
CA TYR A 106 -14.59 4.35 -3.94
C TYR A 106 -13.50 3.50 -4.63
N SER A 107 -13.55 2.17 -4.49
CA SER A 107 -12.65 1.27 -5.21
C SER A 107 -12.86 1.39 -6.71
N GLU A 108 -14.10 1.25 -7.18
CA GLU A 108 -14.45 1.36 -8.59
C GLU A 108 -14.06 2.72 -9.18
N ALA A 109 -14.40 3.81 -8.48
CA ALA A 109 -14.03 5.16 -8.93
C ALA A 109 -12.51 5.36 -9.00
N CYS A 110 -11.74 4.80 -8.06
CA CYS A 110 -10.28 4.86 -8.08
C CYS A 110 -9.71 4.08 -9.28
N LEU A 111 -10.23 2.87 -9.53
CA LEU A 111 -9.78 2.02 -10.63
C LEU A 111 -10.15 2.61 -11.99
N GLU A 112 -11.34 3.19 -12.12
CA GLU A 112 -11.76 3.92 -13.32
C GLU A 112 -10.82 5.09 -13.62
N LEU A 113 -10.56 5.95 -12.63
CA LEU A 113 -9.60 7.05 -12.79
C LEU A 113 -8.21 6.56 -13.21
N CYS A 114 -7.73 5.47 -12.60
CA CYS A 114 -6.43 4.90 -12.95
C CYS A 114 -6.39 4.41 -14.41
N ARG A 115 -7.49 3.80 -14.90
CA ARG A 115 -7.63 3.41 -16.31
C ARG A 115 -7.61 4.62 -17.23
N GLU A 116 -8.38 5.66 -16.91
CA GLU A 116 -8.44 6.91 -17.69
C GLU A 116 -7.08 7.62 -17.78
N MET A 117 -6.34 7.64 -16.66
CA MET A 117 -5.04 8.30 -16.56
C MET A 117 -3.87 7.41 -17.02
N ASN A 118 -4.12 6.16 -17.40
CA ASN A 118 -3.08 5.16 -17.68
C ASN A 118 -2.07 5.02 -16.52
N VAL A 119 -2.58 5.01 -15.29
CA VAL A 119 -1.81 4.80 -14.06
C VAL A 119 -2.09 3.37 -13.57
N LYS A 120 -1.06 2.67 -13.10
CA LYS A 120 -1.22 1.31 -12.57
C LYS A 120 -1.99 1.35 -11.25
N ALA A 121 -2.79 0.33 -10.98
CA ALA A 121 -3.53 0.20 -9.74
C ALA A 121 -3.62 -1.26 -9.28
N VAL A 122 -3.76 -1.43 -7.98
CA VAL A 122 -4.09 -2.71 -7.33
C VAL A 122 -5.53 -2.66 -6.87
N ASP A 123 -6.36 -3.58 -7.37
CA ASP A 123 -7.72 -3.77 -6.91
C ASP A 123 -7.75 -4.60 -5.62
N LEU A 124 -7.54 -3.91 -4.48
CA LEU A 124 -7.57 -4.55 -3.17
C LEU A 124 -8.98 -5.00 -2.77
N TRP A 125 -10.02 -4.32 -3.27
CA TRP A 125 -11.41 -4.70 -3.03
C TRP A 125 -11.66 -6.14 -3.49
N THR A 126 -11.34 -6.43 -4.75
CA THR A 126 -11.53 -7.76 -5.31
C THR A 126 -10.50 -8.76 -4.80
N ALA A 127 -9.22 -8.37 -4.72
CA ALA A 127 -8.14 -9.29 -4.36
C ALA A 127 -8.32 -9.90 -2.98
N ILE A 128 -8.68 -9.11 -1.97
CA ILE A 128 -8.92 -9.60 -0.61
C ILE A 128 -10.09 -10.59 -0.58
N GLN A 129 -11.13 -10.37 -1.37
CA GLN A 129 -12.35 -11.19 -1.38
C GLN A 129 -12.24 -12.48 -2.20
N LYS A 130 -11.10 -12.75 -2.85
CA LYS A 130 -10.86 -14.02 -3.56
C LYS A 130 -10.82 -15.23 -2.61
N ARG A 131 -10.55 -15.00 -1.31
CA ARG A 131 -10.52 -16.01 -0.27
C ARG A 131 -11.87 -16.06 0.47
N ASP A 132 -12.40 -17.25 0.74
CA ASP A 132 -13.75 -17.40 1.30
C ASP A 132 -13.94 -16.78 2.70
N ASP A 133 -12.96 -16.90 3.59
CA ASP A 133 -12.97 -16.39 4.96
C ASP A 133 -12.27 -15.02 5.10
N TRP A 134 -12.19 -14.24 4.01
CA TRP A 134 -11.49 -12.94 3.98
C TRP A 134 -11.94 -12.00 5.12
N ALA A 135 -13.23 -11.97 5.41
CA ALA A 135 -13.80 -11.03 6.37
C ALA A 135 -13.26 -11.23 7.79
N THR A 136 -12.93 -12.47 8.17
CA THR A 136 -12.41 -12.81 9.51
C THR A 136 -10.89 -12.95 9.51
N ALA A 137 -10.32 -13.52 8.45
CA ALA A 137 -8.90 -13.80 8.35
C ALA A 137 -8.05 -12.57 8.01
N CYS A 138 -8.51 -11.69 7.11
CA CYS A 138 -7.69 -10.63 6.55
C CYS A 138 -7.62 -9.35 7.39
N PHE A 139 -8.42 -9.23 8.46
CA PHE A 139 -8.47 -8.01 9.29
C PHE A 139 -8.27 -8.27 10.77
N THR A 140 -7.61 -7.35 11.46
CA THR A 140 -7.46 -7.36 12.92
C THR A 140 -8.71 -6.83 13.62
N ASP A 141 -9.29 -5.73 13.12
CA ASP A 141 -10.42 -5.00 13.71
C ASP A 141 -11.56 -4.72 12.71
N GLY A 142 -11.51 -5.37 11.54
CA GLY A 142 -12.43 -5.18 10.42
C GLY A 142 -12.08 -4.04 9.46
N ILE A 143 -11.00 -3.29 9.72
CA ILE A 143 -10.46 -2.23 8.84
C ILE A 143 -8.98 -2.51 8.51
N HIS A 144 -8.16 -2.73 9.53
CA HIS A 144 -6.72 -2.87 9.37
C HIS A 144 -6.34 -4.32 9.08
N PHE A 145 -5.37 -4.49 8.17
CA PHE A 145 -4.96 -5.82 7.74
C PHE A 145 -4.28 -6.61 8.87
N SER A 146 -4.64 -7.88 8.96
CA SER A 146 -3.85 -8.89 9.66
C SER A 146 -2.60 -9.25 8.85
N SER A 147 -1.79 -10.18 9.35
CA SER A 147 -0.69 -10.76 8.56
C SER A 147 -1.19 -11.46 7.30
N GLU A 148 -2.35 -12.12 7.35
CA GLU A 148 -2.92 -12.78 6.17
C GLU A 148 -3.42 -11.78 5.12
N GLY A 149 -4.09 -10.70 5.56
CA GLY A 149 -4.48 -9.61 4.65
C GLY A 149 -3.26 -8.92 4.04
N SER A 150 -2.20 -8.74 4.84
CA SER A 150 -0.95 -8.12 4.41
C SER A 150 -0.21 -8.92 3.33
N LYS A 151 -0.23 -10.27 3.40
CA LYS A 151 0.35 -11.12 2.35
C LYS A 151 -0.29 -10.86 0.98
N ILE A 152 -1.62 -10.78 0.93
CA ILE A 152 -2.36 -10.50 -0.31
C ILE A 152 -1.96 -9.14 -0.88
N VAL A 153 -1.79 -8.12 -0.03
CA VAL A 153 -1.33 -6.78 -0.47
C VAL A 153 0.05 -6.86 -1.12
N VAL A 154 1.01 -7.57 -0.49
CA VAL A 154 2.37 -7.74 -1.03
C VAL A 154 2.36 -8.50 -2.35
N GLU A 155 1.58 -9.57 -2.44
CA GLU A 155 1.45 -10.39 -3.65
C GLU A 155 0.91 -9.58 -4.83
N GLU A 156 -0.16 -8.80 -4.61
CA GLU A 156 -0.77 -8.01 -5.69
C GLU A 156 0.07 -6.78 -6.08
N ILE A 157 0.77 -6.14 -5.13
CA ILE A 157 1.78 -5.12 -5.46
C ILE A 157 2.90 -5.73 -6.31
N SER A 158 3.40 -6.91 -5.92
CA SER A 158 4.47 -7.61 -6.65
C SER A 158 4.03 -8.01 -8.05
N ARG A 159 2.77 -8.46 -8.22
CA ARG A 159 2.17 -8.75 -9.52
C ARG A 159 2.17 -7.51 -10.42
N VAL A 160 1.65 -6.39 -9.92
CA VAL A 160 1.61 -5.14 -10.70
C VAL A 160 3.00 -4.69 -11.09
N LEU A 161 3.98 -4.73 -10.17
CA LEU A 161 5.36 -4.35 -10.46
C LEU A 161 6.01 -5.25 -11.52
N LYS A 162 5.73 -6.56 -11.49
CA LYS A 162 6.21 -7.52 -12.48
C LYS A 162 5.62 -7.28 -13.88
N GLU A 163 4.36 -6.87 -13.96
CA GLU A 163 3.62 -6.65 -15.20
C GLU A 163 3.71 -5.20 -15.71
N ALA A 164 4.37 -4.30 -14.98
CA ALA A 164 4.31 -2.88 -15.25
C ALA A 164 5.02 -2.43 -16.54
N ASP A 165 5.91 -3.28 -17.10
CA ASP A 165 6.75 -3.01 -18.27
C ASP A 165 7.44 -1.64 -18.18
N TRP A 166 8.06 -1.38 -17.02
CA TRP A 166 8.77 -0.15 -16.74
C TRP A 166 10.27 -0.35 -16.90
N GLU A 167 10.93 0.66 -17.48
CA GLU A 167 12.38 0.76 -17.51
C GLU A 167 12.86 1.95 -16.66
N PRO A 168 13.75 1.73 -15.68
CA PRO A 168 14.21 0.43 -15.18
C PRO A 168 13.08 -0.35 -14.46
N SER A 169 13.16 -1.68 -14.46
CA SER A 169 12.20 -2.53 -13.74
C SER A 169 12.26 -2.27 -12.23
N LEU A 170 11.06 -2.17 -11.64
CA LEU A 170 10.84 -2.01 -10.21
C LEU A 170 10.44 -3.34 -9.55
N TYR A 171 10.48 -4.47 -10.27
CA TYR A 171 10.24 -5.78 -9.68
C TYR A 171 11.50 -6.30 -8.99
N TRP A 172 11.40 -6.67 -7.71
CA TRP A 172 12.54 -6.97 -6.83
C TRP A 172 13.54 -8.01 -7.39
N GLU A 173 13.08 -9.05 -8.09
CA GLU A 173 13.99 -10.07 -8.68
C GLU A 173 14.86 -9.49 -9.80
N SER A 174 14.36 -8.47 -10.50
CA SER A 174 15.05 -7.83 -11.61
C SER A 174 15.95 -6.67 -11.16
N MET A 175 15.82 -6.20 -9.92
CA MET A 175 16.61 -5.08 -9.41
C MET A 175 18.03 -5.51 -9.00
N PRO A 176 19.06 -4.70 -9.27
CA PRO A 176 20.42 -4.99 -8.82
C PRO A 176 20.50 -4.98 -7.28
N THR A 177 21.27 -5.91 -6.73
CA THR A 177 21.56 -5.94 -5.29
C THR A 177 22.74 -5.03 -4.99
N GLU A 178 22.55 -4.08 -4.08
CA GLU A 178 23.61 -3.22 -3.57
C GLU A 178 24.64 -4.04 -2.80
N PHE A 179 25.92 -3.79 -3.11
CA PHE A 179 27.07 -4.50 -2.59
C PHE A 179 26.93 -6.01 -2.79
N GLY A 180 27.03 -6.51 -4.03
CA GLY A 180 26.93 -7.95 -4.37
C GLY A 180 27.89 -8.87 -3.61
N GLU A 181 27.87 -10.18 -3.91
CA GLU A 181 28.61 -11.21 -3.15
C GLU A 181 30.13 -10.97 -3.06
N ASP A 182 30.70 -10.22 -4.00
CA ASP A 182 32.13 -9.85 -4.03
C ASP A 182 32.48 -8.63 -3.15
N SER A 183 31.55 -8.11 -2.35
CA SER A 183 31.76 -6.91 -1.55
C SER A 183 32.61 -7.16 -0.31
N PRO A 184 33.41 -6.19 0.15
CA PRO A 184 34.23 -6.34 1.35
C PRO A 184 33.35 -6.67 2.57
N CYS A 185 33.69 -7.76 3.27
CA CYS A 185 33.10 -8.11 4.58
C CYS A 185 33.51 -7.11 5.66
#